data_AF-A0AA96HPB0-F1
#
_entry.id   AF-A0AA96HPB0-F1
#
_cell.length_a   1.000
_cell.length_b   1.000
_cell.length_c   1.000
_cell.angle_alpha   90.00
_cell.angle_beta   90.00
_cell.angle_gamma   90.00
#
_symmetry.space_group_name_H-M   'P 1'
#
loop_
_entity.id
_entity.type
_entity.pdbx_description
1 polymer ?
#
loop_
_entity_poly.entity_id
_entity_poly.type
_entity_poly.pdbx_seq_one_letter_code
_entity_poly.pdbx_strand_id
1 'polypeptide(L)'
;MKIISIRAIIFIFFALVSACACTEQHRNTGDSANNMNESIGVATMGVDGTISLQLKAESEDGIIGDAYFEYLPSDPEYQNIIDHLGGIKIGEKKPVPPWPDEK
;
A
#
# COMPACT_ATOMS: atom_id res chain seq x y z
N MET A 1 24.72 22.21 28.59
CA MET A 1 24.85 23.33 27.64
C MET A 1 23.45 23.67 27.15
N LYS A 2 22.86 24.75 27.66
CA LYS A 2 21.48 25.19 27.36
C LYS A 2 21.58 26.28 26.31
N ILE A 3 21.01 26.06 25.13
CA ILE A 3 20.91 27.06 24.07
C ILE A 3 19.43 27.29 23.83
N ILE A 4 19.10 28.58 23.84
CA ILE A 4 17.81 29.23 23.87
C ILE A 4 17.13 29.14 22.49
N SER A 5 15.79 29.20 22.45
CA SER A 5 15.02 30.14 21.61
C SER A 5 13.87 29.53 20.78
N ILE A 6 12.84 30.38 20.60
CA ILE A 6 11.67 30.26 19.70
C ILE A 6 10.44 29.51 20.27
N ARG A 7 10.01 29.85 21.49
CA ARG A 7 8.63 29.56 21.98
C ARG A 7 7.91 30.76 22.58
N ALA A 8 8.29 31.97 22.17
CA ALA A 8 7.60 33.19 22.51
C ALA A 8 7.33 33.93 21.21
N ILE A 9 6.10 34.40 21.01
CA ILE A 9 5.59 35.04 19.80
C ILE A 9 5.11 34.02 18.77
N ILE A 10 3.94 33.42 19.01
CA ILE A 10 2.89 33.13 18.01
C ILE A 10 1.66 32.69 18.83
N PHE A 11 0.78 33.68 19.04
CA PHE A 11 -0.66 33.55 19.27
C PHE A 11 -1.17 32.93 20.58
N ILE A 12 -0.77 33.54 21.71
CA ILE A 12 -1.73 33.82 22.79
C ILE A 12 -2.62 34.96 22.28
N PHE A 13 -3.65 34.66 21.47
CA PHE A 13 -4.77 35.56 21.14
C PHE A 13 -5.69 34.81 20.17
N PHE A 14 -6.57 33.96 20.68
CA PHE A 14 -7.89 33.69 20.06
C PHE A 14 -8.80 33.00 21.08
N ALA A 15 -9.00 33.69 22.21
CA ALA A 15 -10.13 33.43 23.07
C ALA A 15 -11.33 34.25 22.57
N LEU A 16 -12.50 33.62 22.58
CA LEU A 16 -13.84 34.10 22.17
C LEU A 16 -14.17 34.08 20.68
N VAL A 17 -14.54 32.90 20.16
CA VAL A 17 -15.64 32.79 19.20
C VAL A 17 -16.54 31.59 19.57
N SER A 18 -17.71 31.95 20.08
CA SER A 18 -19.03 31.37 19.83
C SER A 18 -19.26 29.86 20.01
N ALA A 19 -20.11 29.55 20.99
CA ALA A 19 -20.79 28.28 21.11
C ALA A 19 -21.57 27.93 19.84
N CYS A 20 -21.01 27.04 19.03
CA CYS A 20 -21.76 26.00 18.34
C CYS A 20 -21.31 24.69 18.96
N ALA A 21 -22.23 23.99 19.63
CA ALA A 21 -22.00 22.61 19.98
C ALA A 21 -21.87 21.81 18.68
N CYS A 22 -20.66 21.31 18.41
CA CYS A 22 -20.39 20.11 17.62
C CYS A 22 -18.93 19.69 17.88
N THR A 23 -18.79 18.71 18.77
CA THR A 23 -17.79 17.64 18.71
C THR A 23 -16.32 18.05 18.62
N GLU A 24 -15.67 17.97 19.77
CA GLU A 24 -14.28 17.54 19.87
C GLU A 24 -14.18 16.09 19.38
N GLN A 25 -13.56 15.89 18.22
CA GLN A 25 -13.24 14.54 17.74
C GLN A 25 -11.75 14.30 17.90
N HIS A 26 -11.37 14.02 19.15
CA HIS A 26 -10.43 12.93 19.38
C HIS A 26 -11.10 11.65 18.87
N ARG A 27 -10.68 11.19 17.70
CA ARG A 27 -10.85 9.87 17.04
C ARG A 27 -10.55 10.12 15.56
N ASN A 28 -9.73 9.35 14.86
CA ASN A 28 -9.47 7.95 15.03
C ASN A 28 -8.22 7.65 14.19
N THR A 29 -7.24 6.96 14.76
CA THR A 29 -6.47 5.99 14.00
C THR A 29 -7.49 5.05 13.36
N GLY A 30 -7.65 5.12 12.04
CA GLY A 30 -8.72 4.38 11.38
C GLY A 30 -8.79 4.70 9.91
N ASP A 31 -7.74 4.35 9.16
CA ASP A 31 -7.87 3.94 7.75
C ASP A 31 -6.63 3.18 7.21
N SER A 32 -5.77 2.59 8.05
CA SER A 32 -4.79 1.60 7.59
C SER A 32 -5.40 0.21 7.30
N ALA A 33 -6.73 0.09 7.29
CA ALA A 33 -7.46 -1.17 7.12
C ALA A 33 -8.27 -1.22 5.82
N ASN A 34 -7.88 -0.46 4.78
CA ASN A 34 -8.64 -0.38 3.53
C ASN A 34 -7.80 -0.63 2.27
N ASN A 35 -6.88 -1.59 2.32
CA ASN A 35 -6.17 -2.02 1.10
C ASN A 35 -5.88 -3.53 1.00
N MET A 36 -6.51 -4.38 1.82
CA MET A 36 -6.42 -5.84 1.66
C MET A 36 -7.20 -6.36 0.42
N ASN A 37 -7.94 -5.48 -0.26
CA ASN A 37 -8.79 -5.82 -1.40
C ASN A 37 -8.36 -5.14 -2.71
N GLU A 38 -7.38 -4.24 -2.70
CA GLU A 38 -6.90 -3.65 -3.96
C GLU A 38 -5.72 -4.47 -4.49
N SER A 39 -5.67 -4.58 -5.80
CA SER A 39 -4.61 -5.30 -6.50
C SER A 39 -3.28 -4.58 -6.33
N ILE A 40 -2.20 -5.29 -5.99
CA ILE A 40 -0.87 -4.69 -5.91
C ILE A 40 -0.13 -4.72 -7.25
N GLY A 41 -0.80 -5.09 -8.33
CA GLY A 41 -0.17 -5.16 -9.64
C GLY A 41 -0.99 -5.88 -10.69
N VAL A 42 -0.34 -6.27 -11.77
CA VAL A 42 -0.94 -7.07 -12.84
C VAL A 42 -0.01 -8.21 -13.24
N ALA A 43 -0.57 -9.41 -13.32
CA ALA A 43 0.06 -10.59 -13.89
C ALA A 43 -0.37 -10.77 -15.35
N THR A 44 0.56 -11.18 -16.20
CA THR A 44 0.28 -11.63 -17.58
C THR A 44 0.97 -12.96 -17.81
N MET A 45 0.27 -13.94 -18.36
CA MET A 45 0.90 -15.19 -18.82
C MET A 45 1.09 -15.13 -20.34
N GLY A 46 2.34 -15.21 -20.78
CA GLY A 46 2.72 -15.27 -22.19
C GLY A 46 2.29 -16.57 -22.87
N VAL A 47 2.36 -16.60 -24.20
CA VAL A 47 2.07 -17.80 -25.01
C VAL A 47 3.09 -18.93 -24.81
N ASP A 48 4.28 -18.58 -24.35
CA ASP A 48 5.36 -19.47 -23.93
C ASP A 48 5.19 -19.99 -22.49
N GLY A 49 4.14 -19.54 -21.79
CA GLY A 49 3.88 -19.88 -20.40
C GLY A 49 4.64 -19.01 -19.39
N THR A 50 5.48 -18.07 -19.82
CA THR A 50 6.18 -17.18 -18.88
C THR A 50 5.18 -16.26 -18.18
N ILE A 51 5.27 -16.15 -16.85
CA ILE A 51 4.45 -15.22 -16.07
C ILE A 51 5.26 -13.96 -15.84
N SER A 52 4.73 -12.81 -16.26
CA SER A 52 5.28 -11.50 -15.90
C SER A 52 4.38 -10.79 -14.89
N LEU A 53 4.99 -10.27 -13.82
CA LEU A 53 4.33 -9.49 -12.78
C LEU A 53 4.82 -8.05 -12.85
N GLN A 54 3.90 -7.10 -12.95
CA GLN A 54 4.15 -5.67 -12.75
C GLN A 54 3.49 -5.27 -11.44
N LEU A 55 4.28 -4.94 -10.42
CA LEU A 55 3.79 -4.68 -9.06
C LEU A 55 4.06 -3.23 -8.66
N LYS A 56 3.19 -2.68 -7.82
CA LYS A 56 3.33 -1.40 -7.11
C LYS A 56 3.11 -1.65 -5.62
N ALA A 57 4.01 -1.14 -4.80
CA ALA A 57 3.88 -1.10 -3.36
C ALA A 57 3.92 0.36 -2.88
N GLU A 58 3.21 0.65 -1.80
CA GLU A 58 3.18 1.97 -1.17
C GLU A 58 3.43 1.79 0.34
N SER A 59 4.37 2.53 0.90
CA SER A 59 4.64 2.53 2.34
C SER A 59 3.73 3.50 3.09
N GLU A 60 3.64 3.36 4.41
CA GLU A 60 2.88 4.29 5.28
C GLU A 60 3.38 5.74 5.18
N ASP A 61 4.67 5.93 4.86
CA ASP A 61 5.27 7.25 4.63
C ASP A 61 4.98 7.83 3.23
N GLY A 62 4.17 7.14 2.42
CA GLY A 62 3.80 7.54 1.05
C GLY A 62 4.88 7.26 0.00
N ILE A 63 5.86 6.40 0.29
CA ILE A 63 6.88 5.99 -0.68
C ILE A 63 6.29 4.94 -1.60
N ILE A 64 6.31 5.20 -2.90
CA ILE A 64 5.85 4.24 -3.92
C ILE A 64 7.07 3.54 -4.52
N GLY A 65 7.02 2.21 -4.56
CA GLY A 65 7.98 1.36 -5.27
C GLY A 65 7.27 0.56 -6.37
N ASP A 66 7.92 0.44 -7.52
CA ASP A 66 7.49 -0.43 -8.62
C ASP A 66 8.46 -1.62 -8.74
N ALA A 67 7.93 -2.79 -9.11
CA ALA A 67 8.73 -3.98 -9.36
C ALA A 67 8.24 -4.74 -10.60
N TYR A 68 9.18 -5.38 -11.30
CA TYR A 68 8.89 -6.28 -12.42
C TYR A 68 9.57 -7.62 -12.19
N PHE A 69 8.81 -8.71 -12.30
CA PHE A 69 9.31 -10.06 -12.15
C PHE A 69 8.89 -10.93 -13.32
N GLU A 70 9.74 -11.89 -13.70
CA GLU A 70 9.43 -12.90 -14.69
C GLU A 70 9.72 -14.28 -14.13
N TYR A 71 8.73 -15.18 -14.25
CA TYR A 71 8.83 -16.56 -13.82
C TYR A 71 8.66 -17.46 -15.04
N LEU A 72 9.75 -18.12 -15.41
CA LEU A 72 9.74 -19.16 -16.44
C LEU A 72 9.07 -20.43 -15.90
N PRO A 73 8.47 -21.29 -16.74
CA PRO A 73 7.90 -22.56 -16.29
C PRO A 73 8.87 -23.49 -15.55
N SER A 74 10.19 -23.29 -15.72
CA SER A 74 11.24 -24.02 -15.04
C SER A 74 11.68 -23.41 -13.69
N ASP A 75 11.14 -22.25 -13.32
CA ASP A 75 11.49 -21.57 -12.08
C ASP A 75 10.88 -22.34 -10.88
N PRO A 76 11.65 -22.59 -9.81
CA PRO A 76 11.14 -23.30 -8.63
C PRO A 76 9.91 -22.61 -7.99
N GLU A 77 9.79 -21.29 -8.08
CA GLU A 77 8.68 -20.52 -7.51
C GLU A 77 7.46 -20.41 -8.45
N TYR A 78 7.56 -20.90 -9.69
CA TYR A 78 6.53 -20.72 -10.71
C TYR A 78 5.15 -21.20 -10.26
N GLN A 79 5.09 -22.37 -9.63
CA GLN A 79 3.83 -22.92 -9.13
C GLN A 79 3.28 -22.11 -7.94
N ASN A 80 4.15 -21.65 -7.04
CA ASN A 80 3.75 -20.79 -5.91
C ASN A 80 3.11 -19.49 -6.42
N ILE A 81 3.64 -18.92 -7.50
CA ILE A 81 3.06 -17.74 -8.14
C ILE A 81 1.70 -18.05 -8.77
N ILE A 82 1.55 -19.18 -9.47
CA ILE A 82 0.23 -19.59 -10.00
C ILE A 82 -0.80 -19.72 -8.88
N ASP A 83 -0.41 -20.37 -7.78
CA ASP A 83 -1.30 -20.60 -6.64
C ASP A 83 -1.67 -19.27 -5.95
N HIS A 84 -0.71 -18.37 -5.77
CA HIS A 84 -0.94 -17.01 -5.26
C HIS A 84 -1.91 -16.21 -6.14
N LEU A 85 -1.77 -16.33 -7.46
CA LEU A 85 -2.68 -15.69 -8.41
C LEU A 85 -4.09 -16.32 -8.39
N GLY A 86 -4.30 -17.46 -7.72
CA GLY A 86 -5.54 -18.23 -7.80
C GLY A 86 -5.74 -18.84 -9.19
N GLY A 87 -4.64 -19.19 -9.86
CA GLY A 87 -4.59 -19.65 -11.24
C GLY A 87 -4.55 -18.52 -12.27
N ILE A 88 -3.94 -18.82 -13.42
CA ILE A 88 -3.87 -17.95 -14.60
C ILE A 88 -3.65 -18.83 -15.84
N LYS A 89 -4.27 -18.47 -16.97
CA LYS A 89 -4.17 -19.23 -18.24
C LYS A 89 -3.26 -18.53 -19.23
N ILE A 90 -2.78 -19.29 -20.22
CA ILE A 90 -1.98 -18.75 -21.32
C ILE A 90 -2.73 -17.62 -22.04
N GLY A 91 -2.07 -16.47 -22.19
CA GLY A 91 -2.63 -15.25 -22.78
C GLY A 91 -3.53 -14.43 -21.85
N GLU A 92 -3.75 -14.88 -20.62
CA GLU A 92 -4.57 -14.17 -19.63
C GLU A 92 -3.78 -13.04 -18.95
N LYS A 93 -4.50 -11.98 -18.60
CA LYS A 93 -4.02 -10.87 -17.78
C LYS A 93 -4.99 -10.67 -16.62
N LYS A 94 -4.50 -10.57 -15.38
CA LYS A 94 -5.35 -10.44 -14.19
C LYS A 94 -4.69 -9.63 -13.06
N PRO A 95 -5.48 -9.02 -12.17
CA PRO A 95 -4.96 -8.36 -10.98
C PRO A 95 -4.19 -9.34 -10.09
N VAL A 96 -3.13 -8.83 -9.44
CA VAL A 96 -2.33 -9.58 -8.48
C VAL A 96 -2.81 -9.26 -7.06
N PRO A 97 -3.27 -10.26 -6.29
CA PRO A 97 -3.67 -10.03 -4.91
C PRO A 97 -2.47 -9.62 -4.05
N PRO A 98 -2.69 -8.85 -2.97
CA PRO A 98 -1.65 -8.57 -1.99
C PRO A 98 -1.15 -9.86 -1.35
N TRP A 99 0.13 -9.87 -0.97
CA TRP A 99 0.73 -10.99 -0.26
C TRP A 99 0.28 -10.91 1.20
N PRO A 100 0.02 -12.06 1.86
CA PRO A 100 -0.27 -12.06 3.28
C PRO A 100 0.94 -11.54 4.05
N ASP A 101 0.70 -10.69 5.05
CA ASP A 101 1.76 -10.26 5.96
C ASP A 101 2.34 -11.48 6.69
N GLU A 102 3.67 -11.60 6.68
CA GLU A 102 4.36 -12.53 7.58
C GLU A 102 4.19 -12.03 9.01
N LYS A 103 3.52 -12.81 9.85
CA LYS A 103 3.28 -12.49 11.27
C LYS A 103 4.52 -12.69 12.14
#